data_AF-A0A3A5VRY6-F1
#
_entry.id   AF-A0A3A5VRY6-F1
#
_cell.length_a   1.000
_cell.length_b   1.000
_cell.length_c   1.000
_cell.angle_alpha   90.00
_cell.angle_beta   90.00
_cell.angle_gamma   90.00
#
_symmetry.space_group_name_H-M   'P 1'
#
loop_
_entity.id
_entity.type
_entity.pdbx_description
1 polymer ?
#
loop_
_entity_poly.entity_id
_entity_poly.type
_entity_poly.pdbx_seq_one_letter_code
_entity_poly.pdbx_strand_id
1 'polypeptide(L)'
;MKSSKAHIEVRLYLGLVMVRDARNRPLRDLRISLTDRCNMRCRYCMPREHFDGNHQFLAKKEILSYEELTTIVQSLIPLGLSKVRLTGGEPLLRKDICSFIEMLPKDLDLAMTTNGILLERFANDLAKAGLDRVTVSLDAVDVETFQAMGDTDETPETV
;
A
#
# COMPACT_ATOMS: atom_id res chain seq x y z
N MET A 1 8.22 43.42 45.34
CA MET A 1 8.19 42.02 44.87
C MET A 1 6.89 41.78 44.09
N LYS A 2 6.89 41.99 42.78
CA LYS A 2 5.85 41.49 41.88
C LYS A 2 6.55 40.85 40.69
N SER A 3 6.38 39.54 40.60
CA SER A 3 6.98 38.65 39.61
C SER A 3 6.44 38.98 38.22
N SER A 4 7.34 39.41 37.33
CA SER A 4 7.08 39.54 35.90
C SER A 4 7.02 38.13 35.32
N LYS A 5 5.82 37.58 35.18
CA LYS A 5 5.59 36.37 34.37
C LYS A 5 5.85 36.73 32.91
N ALA A 6 7.00 36.33 32.40
CA ALA A 6 7.24 36.30 30.97
C ALA A 6 6.17 35.41 30.34
N HIS A 7 5.26 36.02 29.59
CA HIS A 7 4.40 35.34 28.65
C HIS A 7 5.31 34.72 27.58
N ILE A 8 5.61 33.43 27.73
CA ILE A 8 6.17 32.64 26.65
C ILE A 8 5.01 32.36 25.71
N GLU A 9 4.82 33.21 24.71
CA GLU A 9 4.12 32.81 23.50
C GLU A 9 4.91 31.66 22.88
N VAL A 10 4.45 30.43 23.12
CA VAL A 10 4.88 29.25 22.37
C VAL A 10 4.32 29.41 20.96
N ARG A 11 4.99 30.23 20.17
CA ARG A 11 4.77 30.34 18.74
C ARG A 11 5.20 29.01 18.15
N LEU A 12 4.23 28.14 17.91
CA LEU A 12 4.34 26.83 17.25
C LEU A 12 5.01 27.00 15.88
N TYR A 13 6.32 27.07 15.86
CA TYR A 13 7.18 26.75 14.72
C TYR A 13 7.39 25.23 14.69
N LEU A 14 6.30 24.45 14.67
CA LEU A 14 6.37 23.07 14.21
C LEU A 14 6.42 23.10 12.68
N GLY A 15 7.55 23.59 12.14
CA GLY A 15 7.92 23.23 10.78
C GLY A 15 8.03 21.71 10.73
N LEU A 16 7.49 21.07 9.68
CA LEU A 16 7.58 19.64 9.46
C LEU A 16 8.99 19.14 9.85
N VAL A 17 9.08 18.38 10.94
CA VAL A 17 10.34 17.73 11.30
C VAL A 17 10.47 16.57 10.33
N MET A 18 11.11 16.84 9.19
CA MET A 18 11.42 15.79 8.23
C MET A 18 12.45 14.86 8.85
N VAL A 19 11.99 13.68 9.24
CA VAL A 19 12.86 12.63 9.77
C VAL A 19 13.78 12.17 8.64
N ARG A 20 15.05 11.96 8.99
CA ARG A 20 16.07 11.49 8.07
C ARG A 20 16.77 10.27 8.64
N ASP A 21 17.16 9.36 7.76
CA ASP A 21 17.99 8.22 8.14
C ASP A 21 19.47 8.61 8.28
N ALA A 22 20.32 7.63 8.62
CA ALA A 22 21.77 7.82 8.78
C ALA A 22 22.51 8.26 7.50
N ARG A 23 21.87 8.16 6.32
CA ARG A 23 22.38 8.64 5.03
C ARG A 23 21.70 9.95 4.60
N ASN A 24 21.03 10.63 5.53
CA ASN A 24 20.37 11.91 5.33
C ASN A 24 19.20 11.88 4.32
N ARG A 25 18.62 10.70 4.04
CA ARG A 25 17.47 10.54 3.14
C ARG A 25 16.17 10.81 3.92
N PRO A 26 15.23 11.61 3.39
CA PRO A 26 13.99 11.93 4.10
C PRO A 26 13.00 10.76 4.07
N LEU A 27 12.20 10.62 5.13
CA LEU A 27 10.96 9.85 5.07
C LEU A 27 9.99 10.54 4.11
N ARG A 28 9.52 9.82 3.08
CA ARG A 28 8.60 10.35 2.06
C ARG A 28 7.55 9.35 1.63
N ASP A 29 7.93 8.08 1.47
CA ASP A 29 7.08 7.01 0.97
C ASP A 29 6.87 5.93 2.03
N LEU A 30 5.62 5.47 2.18
CA LEU A 30 5.27 4.27 2.91
C LEU A 30 4.74 3.22 1.94
N ARG A 31 5.30 2.01 1.97
CA ARG A 31 4.76 0.85 1.24
C ARG A 31 4.02 -0.06 2.22
N ILE A 32 2.73 -0.27 1.99
CA ILE A 32 1.88 -1.09 2.85
C ILE A 32 1.58 -2.41 2.14
N SER A 33 2.09 -3.51 2.69
CA SER A 33 1.70 -4.86 2.28
C SER A 33 0.40 -5.25 2.98
N LEU A 34 -0.69 -5.32 2.22
CA LEU A 34 -2.03 -5.49 2.75
C LEU A 34 -2.36 -6.96 3.03
N THR A 35 -1.77 -7.87 2.27
CA THR A 35 -2.04 -9.31 2.35
C THR A 35 -0.81 -10.05 1.87
N ASP A 36 -0.61 -11.27 2.31
CA ASP A 36 0.41 -12.20 1.84
C ASP A 36 -0.12 -13.15 0.76
N ARG A 37 -1.40 -13.07 0.41
CA ARG A 37 -2.07 -13.91 -0.59
C ARG A 37 -2.02 -13.25 -1.98
N CYS A 38 -1.88 -14.08 -3.01
CA CYS A 38 -1.92 -13.69 -4.43
C CYS A 38 -2.76 -14.69 -5.23
N ASN A 39 -3.42 -14.23 -6.29
CA ASN A 39 -4.16 -15.05 -7.26
C ASN A 39 -3.28 -15.54 -8.44
N MET A 40 -2.01 -15.12 -8.49
CA MET A 40 -0.98 -15.66 -9.40
C MET A 40 0.09 -16.41 -8.61
N ARG A 41 0.94 -17.18 -9.29
CA ARG A 41 2.10 -17.89 -8.72
C ARG A 41 3.38 -17.59 -9.48
N CYS A 42 3.60 -16.31 -9.78
CA CYS A 42 4.70 -15.88 -10.64
C CYS A 42 6.02 -16.53 -10.20
N ARG A 43 6.71 -17.18 -11.13
CA ARG A 43 7.85 -18.08 -10.81
C ARG A 43 9.00 -17.38 -10.08
N TYR A 44 9.16 -16.07 -10.29
CA TYR A 44 10.19 -15.25 -9.66
C TYR A 44 9.78 -14.65 -8.30
N CYS A 45 8.51 -14.81 -7.89
CA CYS A 45 7.93 -14.15 -6.73
C CYS A 45 7.32 -15.16 -5.74
N MET A 46 6.30 -15.89 -6.18
CA MET A 46 5.56 -16.87 -5.37
C MET A 46 5.48 -18.22 -6.08
N PRO A 47 6.63 -18.89 -6.33
CA PRO A 47 6.66 -20.15 -7.07
C PRO A 47 5.89 -21.26 -6.35
N ARG A 48 5.17 -22.11 -7.10
CA ARG A 48 4.30 -23.16 -6.54
C ARG A 48 5.05 -24.16 -5.68
N GLU A 49 6.32 -24.45 -5.95
CA GLU A 49 7.14 -25.34 -5.10
C GLU A 49 7.32 -24.83 -3.66
N HIS A 50 7.04 -23.54 -3.40
CA HIS A 50 7.12 -22.93 -2.07
C HIS A 50 5.77 -22.42 -1.54
N PHE A 51 4.82 -22.15 -2.43
CA PHE A 51 3.49 -21.59 -2.14
C PHE A 51 2.36 -22.49 -2.64
N ASP A 52 2.50 -23.79 -2.36
CA ASP A 52 1.53 -24.84 -2.70
C ASP A 52 0.28 -24.81 -1.79
N GLY A 53 -0.56 -25.84 -1.89
CA GLY A 53 -1.76 -25.96 -1.05
C GLY A 53 -1.49 -26.17 0.44
N ASN A 54 -0.25 -26.49 0.83
CA ASN A 54 0.15 -26.68 2.22
C ASN A 54 0.78 -25.41 2.83
N HIS A 55 1.07 -24.40 2.00
CA HIS A 55 1.61 -23.14 2.46
C HIS A 55 0.62 -22.43 3.40
N GLN A 56 1.08 -22.14 4.61
CA GLN A 56 0.29 -21.45 5.62
C GLN A 56 0.46 -19.94 5.50
N PHE A 57 -0.50 -19.30 4.83
CA PHE A 57 -0.63 -17.85 4.84
C PHE A 57 -1.02 -17.35 6.24
N LEU A 58 -0.61 -16.11 6.55
CA LEU A 58 -0.93 -15.41 7.79
C LEU A 58 -2.42 -15.51 8.11
N ALA A 59 -2.72 -15.83 9.37
CA ALA A 59 -4.08 -15.79 9.85
C ALA A 59 -4.58 -14.33 9.86
N LYS A 60 -5.90 -14.13 9.72
CA LYS A 60 -6.49 -12.78 9.68
C LYS A 60 -6.08 -11.91 10.87
N LYS A 61 -5.92 -12.51 12.06
CA LYS A 61 -5.53 -11.82 13.30
C LYS A 61 -4.07 -11.34 13.33
N GLU A 62 -3.23 -11.84 12.42
CA GLU A 62 -1.82 -11.49 12.31
C GLU A 62 -1.59 -10.38 11.27
N ILE A 63 -2.61 -10.03 10.50
CA ILE A 63 -2.60 -8.95 9.53
C ILE A 63 -3.17 -7.70 10.21
N LEU A 64 -2.41 -6.59 10.17
CA LEU A 64 -2.85 -5.31 10.73
C LEU A 64 -4.21 -4.90 10.19
N SER A 65 -5.08 -4.45 11.09
CA SER A 65 -6.39 -3.90 10.75
C SER A 65 -6.27 -2.60 9.96
N TYR A 66 -7.35 -2.17 9.31
CA TYR A 66 -7.33 -0.90 8.59
C TYR A 66 -7.24 0.31 9.53
N GLU A 67 -7.78 0.19 10.74
CA GLU A 67 -7.67 1.19 11.81
C GLU A 67 -6.23 1.30 12.31
N GLU A 68 -5.54 0.17 12.51
CA GLU A 68 -4.12 0.14 12.88
C GLU A 68 -3.25 0.76 11.77
N LEU A 69 -3.48 0.38 10.51
CA LEU A 69 -2.77 0.95 9.37
C LEU A 69 -3.02 2.46 9.22
N THR A 70 -4.26 2.91 9.43
CA THR A 70 -4.62 4.34 9.38
C THR A 70 -3.91 5.11 10.49
N THR A 71 -3.85 4.55 11.71
CA THR A 71 -3.11 5.13 12.83
C THR A 71 -1.63 5.28 12.49
N ILE A 72 -1.01 4.27 11.88
CA ILE A 72 0.37 4.33 11.42
C ILE A 72 0.55 5.44 10.39
N VAL A 73 -0.28 5.48 9.33
CA VAL A 73 -0.18 6.49 8.27
C VAL A 73 -0.27 7.90 8.86
N GLN A 74 -1.27 8.17 9.69
CA GLN A 74 -1.47 9.48 10.31
C GLN A 74 -0.28 9.90 11.19
N SER A 75 0.33 8.95 11.91
CA SER A 75 1.50 9.23 12.75
C SER A 75 2.75 9.65 11.97
N LEU A 76 2.84 9.25 10.69
CA LEU A 76 4.02 9.50 9.84
C LEU A 76 3.91 10.79 9.01
N ILE A 77 2.70 11.33 8.80
CA ILE A 77 2.48 12.60 8.09
C ILE A 77 3.31 13.76 8.68
N PRO A 78 3.26 14.06 9.99
CA PRO A 78 4.06 15.15 10.55
C PRO A 78 5.58 14.92 10.43
N LEU A 79 6.01 13.69 10.12
CA LEU A 79 7.40 13.30 9.94
C LEU A 79 7.90 13.38 8.48
N GLY A 80 7.03 13.77 7.54
CA GLY A 80 7.36 13.98 6.12
C GLY A 80 6.72 12.99 5.14
N LEU A 81 5.89 12.04 5.62
CA LEU A 81 5.15 11.15 4.73
C LEU A 81 4.24 11.95 3.80
N SER A 82 4.37 11.71 2.49
CA SER A 82 3.56 12.36 1.45
C SER A 82 2.98 11.36 0.44
N LYS A 83 3.45 10.11 0.46
CA LYS A 83 3.03 9.08 -0.50
C LYS A 83 2.84 7.72 0.16
N VAL A 84 1.73 7.07 -0.14
CA VAL A 84 1.44 5.70 0.29
C VAL A 84 1.27 4.81 -0.94
N ARG A 85 2.01 3.69 -0.97
CA ARG A 85 1.83 2.65 -1.98
C ARG A 85 1.23 1.39 -1.36
N LEU A 86 0.03 1.05 -1.79
CA LEU A 86 -0.68 -0.18 -1.44
C LEU A 86 -0.18 -1.35 -2.31
N THR A 87 0.15 -2.46 -1.66
CA THR A 87 0.66 -3.68 -2.28
C THR A 87 0.22 -4.90 -1.44
N GLY A 88 0.88 -6.05 -1.60
CA GLY A 88 0.63 -7.28 -0.89
C GLY A 88 1.42 -8.43 -1.52
N GLY A 89 0.81 -9.61 -1.52
CA GLY A 89 0.65 -10.37 -2.76
C GLY A 89 -0.22 -9.55 -3.73
N GLU A 90 -1.49 -9.89 -3.87
CA GLU A 90 -2.44 -9.10 -4.67
C GLU A 90 -3.35 -8.26 -3.74
N PRO A 91 -3.20 -6.91 -3.71
CA PRO A 91 -3.98 -6.06 -2.81
C PRO A 91 -5.49 -6.17 -3.00
N LEU A 92 -5.96 -6.40 -4.24
CA LEU A 92 -7.40 -6.51 -4.54
C LEU A 92 -8.06 -7.78 -3.99
N LEU A 93 -7.28 -8.72 -3.45
CA LEU A 93 -7.82 -9.86 -2.69
C LEU A 93 -8.22 -9.49 -1.27
N ARG A 94 -7.74 -8.37 -0.72
CA ARG A 94 -8.11 -7.94 0.62
C ARG A 94 -9.48 -7.28 0.57
N LYS A 95 -10.44 -7.85 1.31
CA LYS A 95 -11.81 -7.34 1.42
C LYS A 95 -11.83 -5.88 1.89
N ASP A 96 -12.84 -5.14 1.42
CA ASP A 96 -13.15 -3.78 1.83
C ASP A 96 -11.99 -2.78 1.62
N ILE A 97 -11.17 -3.02 0.59
CA ILE A 97 -10.02 -2.17 0.28
C ILE A 97 -10.40 -0.73 -0.06
N CYS A 98 -11.55 -0.51 -0.72
CA CYS A 98 -12.05 0.84 -1.00
C CYS A 98 -12.36 1.58 0.31
N SER A 99 -12.96 0.92 1.29
CA SER A 99 -13.20 1.51 2.62
C SER A 99 -11.91 1.89 3.33
N PHE A 100 -10.83 1.10 3.18
CA PHE A 100 -9.53 1.50 3.71
C PHE A 100 -8.98 2.76 3.03
N ILE A 101 -9.05 2.83 1.70
CA ILE A 101 -8.61 4.02 0.95
C ILE A 101 -9.42 5.25 1.38
N GLU A 102 -10.71 5.09 1.67
CA GLU A 102 -11.57 6.14 2.20
C GLU A 102 -11.08 6.68 3.56
N MET A 103 -10.55 5.82 4.42
CA MET A 103 -10.00 6.18 5.74
C MET A 103 -8.68 6.97 5.66
N LEU A 104 -7.94 6.86 4.55
CA LEU A 104 -6.65 7.53 4.40
C LEU A 104 -6.80 9.03 4.10
N PRO A 105 -5.89 9.89 4.63
CA PRO A 105 -5.87 11.32 4.33
C PRO A 105 -5.74 11.62 2.83
N LYS A 106 -6.56 12.55 2.34
CA LYS A 106 -6.71 12.86 0.90
C LYS A 106 -5.60 13.75 0.33
N ASP A 107 -4.75 14.29 1.18
CA ASP A 107 -3.56 15.06 0.82
C ASP A 107 -2.34 14.17 0.53
N LEU A 108 -2.43 12.87 0.85
CA LEU A 108 -1.43 11.88 0.47
C LEU A 108 -1.60 11.47 -1.00
N ASP A 109 -0.48 11.26 -1.67
CA ASP A 109 -0.44 10.59 -2.96
C ASP A 109 -0.64 9.07 -2.76
N LEU A 110 -1.83 8.57 -3.08
CA LEU A 110 -2.24 7.17 -2.91
C LEU A 110 -2.06 6.40 -4.22
N ALA A 111 -1.17 5.42 -4.19
CA ALA A 111 -0.91 4.54 -5.33
C ALA A 111 -1.14 3.07 -4.98
N MET A 112 -1.54 2.26 -5.95
CA MET A 112 -1.60 0.80 -5.82
C MET A 112 -0.69 0.11 -6.82
N THR A 113 -0.12 -1.03 -6.46
CA THR A 113 0.50 -1.98 -7.39
C THR A 113 -0.26 -3.30 -7.36
N THR A 114 -0.79 -3.72 -8.51
CA THR A 114 -1.65 -4.91 -8.70
C THR A 114 -1.21 -5.66 -9.96
N ASN A 115 -1.51 -6.95 -10.05
CA ASN A 115 -1.40 -7.69 -11.31
C ASN A 115 -2.50 -7.36 -12.33
N GLY A 116 -3.54 -6.64 -11.91
CA GLY A 116 -4.58 -6.11 -12.79
C GLY A 116 -5.74 -7.05 -13.11
N ILE A 117 -5.64 -8.36 -12.83
CA ILE A 117 -6.73 -9.34 -13.10
C ILE A 117 -8.07 -8.94 -12.47
N LEU A 118 -8.04 -8.31 -11.30
CA LEU A 118 -9.24 -7.85 -10.59
C LEU A 118 -9.57 -6.38 -10.85
N LEU A 119 -8.76 -5.66 -11.64
CA LEU A 119 -8.84 -4.21 -11.73
C LEU A 119 -10.12 -3.74 -12.40
N GLU A 120 -10.58 -4.40 -13.47
CA GLU A 120 -11.84 -4.03 -14.16
C GLU A 120 -13.02 -3.93 -13.17
N ARG A 121 -13.10 -4.89 -12.24
CA ARG A 121 -14.15 -4.93 -11.21
C ARG A 121 -14.06 -3.78 -10.21
N PHE A 122 -12.86 -3.32 -9.87
CA PHE A 122 -12.62 -2.38 -8.77
C PHE A 122 -12.31 -0.95 -9.24
N ALA A 123 -11.93 -0.73 -10.49
CA ALA A 123 -11.34 0.52 -10.98
C ALA A 123 -12.18 1.76 -10.60
N ASN A 124 -13.49 1.72 -10.86
CA ASN A 124 -14.40 2.83 -10.55
C ASN A 124 -14.49 3.10 -9.05
N ASP A 125 -14.54 2.07 -8.23
CA ASP A 125 -14.73 2.23 -6.78
C ASP A 125 -13.43 2.64 -6.08
N LEU A 126 -12.27 2.20 -6.60
CA LEU A 126 -10.96 2.67 -6.16
C LEU A 126 -10.78 4.16 -6.44
N ALA A 127 -11.13 4.61 -7.65
CA ALA A 127 -11.07 6.02 -8.01
C ALA A 127 -12.01 6.86 -7.13
N LYS A 128 -13.25 6.41 -6.92
CA LYS A 128 -14.21 7.08 -6.01
C LYS A 128 -13.72 7.15 -4.56
N ALA A 129 -13.07 6.09 -4.09
CA ALA A 129 -12.50 6.04 -2.74
C ALA A 129 -11.34 7.05 -2.55
N GLY A 130 -10.72 7.50 -3.65
CA GLY A 130 -9.65 8.49 -3.68
C GLY A 130 -8.27 7.89 -3.98
N LEU A 131 -8.20 6.77 -4.69
CA LEU A 131 -6.92 6.27 -5.21
C LEU A 131 -6.48 7.11 -6.42
N ASP A 132 -5.26 7.65 -6.39
CA ASP A 132 -4.78 8.55 -7.44
C ASP A 132 -4.23 7.82 -8.67
N ARG A 133 -3.55 6.69 -8.47
CA ARG A 133 -2.97 5.92 -9.57
C ARG A 133 -2.78 4.44 -9.28
N VAL A 134 -2.72 3.67 -10.36
CA VAL A 134 -2.42 2.24 -10.35
C VAL A 134 -1.16 1.98 -11.16
N THR A 135 -0.33 1.06 -10.67
CA THR A 135 0.76 0.43 -11.42
C THR A 135 0.36 -1.02 -11.66
N VAL A 136 0.17 -1.39 -12.92
CA VAL A 136 -0.17 -2.76 -13.30
C VAL A 136 1.11 -3.51 -13.63
N SER A 137 1.32 -4.67 -12.99
CA SER A 137 2.41 -5.58 -13.30
C SER A 137 1.98 -6.51 -14.43
N LEU A 138 2.54 -6.31 -15.63
CA LEU A 138 2.30 -7.14 -16.81
C LEU A 138 3.64 -7.54 -17.40
N ASP A 139 4.07 -8.78 -17.17
CA ASP A 139 5.41 -9.23 -17.55
C ASP A 139 5.53 -9.63 -19.02
N ALA A 140 4.40 -9.95 -19.67
CA ALA A 140 4.35 -10.26 -21.09
C ALA A 140 2.96 -9.95 -21.68
N VAL A 141 2.93 -9.59 -22.95
CA VAL A 141 1.71 -9.44 -23.76
C VAL A 141 1.41 -10.67 -24.61
N ASP A 142 2.40 -11.56 -24.77
CA ASP A 142 2.22 -12.87 -25.38
C ASP A 142 1.61 -13.82 -24.34
N VAL A 143 0.54 -14.51 -24.74
CA VAL A 143 -0.27 -15.35 -23.83
C VAL A 143 0.57 -16.48 -23.23
N GLU A 144 1.35 -17.20 -24.04
CA GLU A 144 2.15 -18.33 -23.57
C GLU A 144 3.21 -17.86 -22.55
N THR A 145 3.89 -16.76 -22.86
CA THR A 145 4.90 -16.17 -21.96
C THR A 145 4.27 -15.65 -20.67
N PHE A 146 3.12 -14.98 -20.74
CA PHE A 146 2.40 -14.46 -19.58
C PHE A 146 1.99 -15.58 -18.63
N GLN A 147 1.38 -16.63 -19.16
CA GLN A 147 0.96 -17.80 -18.37
C GLN A 147 2.17 -18.54 -17.78
N ALA A 148 3.26 -18.67 -18.54
CA ALA A 148 4.47 -19.31 -18.05
C ALA A 148 5.14 -18.52 -16.92
N MET A 149 5.25 -17.19 -17.05
CA MET A 149 5.85 -16.32 -16.03
C MET A 149 4.98 -16.18 -14.79
N GLY A 150 3.68 -15.96 -15.00
CA GLY A 150 2.68 -15.73 -13.96
C GLY A 150 2.20 -16.99 -13.27
N ASP A 151 2.44 -18.16 -13.89
CA ASP A 151 1.89 -19.45 -13.48
C ASP A 151 0.40 -19.32 -13.16
N THR A 152 -0.34 -18.94 -14.20
CA THR A 152 -1.76 -18.59 -14.17
C THR A 152 -2.44 -19.08 -15.45
N ASP A 153 -3.74 -19.32 -15.38
CA ASP A 153 -4.57 -19.63 -16.55
C ASP A 153 -5.21 -18.37 -17.18
N GLU A 154 -5.03 -17.21 -16.55
CA GLU A 154 -5.48 -15.90 -17.06
C GLU A 154 -4.70 -15.48 -18.32
N THR A 155 -5.19 -14.46 -19.01
CA THR A 155 -4.53 -13.90 -20.21
C THR A 155 -4.21 -12.41 -20.06
N PRO A 156 -3.23 -11.86 -20.80
CA PRO A 156 -2.92 -10.44 -20.79
C PRO A 156 -4.12 -9.52 -21.07
N GLU A 157 -5.15 -9.99 -21.80
CA GLU A 157 -6.35 -9.23 -22.11
C GLU A 157 -7.30 -9.04 -20.90
N THR A 158 -7.14 -9.85 -19.85
CA THR A 158 -7.91 -9.72 -18.60
C THR A 158 -7.36 -8.65 -17.65
N VAL A 159 -6.18 -8.10 -17.96
CA VAL A 159 -5.41 -7.14 -17.16
C VAL A 159 -5.69 -5.72 -17.64
#